data_AF-A0A8T5NSE9-F1
#
_entry.id   AF-A0A8T5NSE9-F1
#
_cell.length_a   1.000
_cell.length_b   1.000
_cell.length_c   1.000
_cell.angle_alpha   90.00
_cell.angle_beta   90.00
_cell.angle_gamma   90.00
#
_symmetry.space_group_name_H-M   'P 1'
#
loop_
_entity.id
_entity.type
_entity.pdbx_description
1 polymer ?
#
loop_
_entity_poly.entity_id
_entity_poly.type
_entity_poly.pdbx_seq_one_letter_code
_entity_poly.pdbx_strand_id
1 'polypeptide(L)'
;EWTFPIKYLDYQWSKSRPETLAITKVLEKERPELLFGMHHCGFHDAYYYLSEDLPVVYPELRKLSKELRIPLSDKSPDVPFGQAFEPGFYKMYGLRDYIDHYRKSTPDYLTTLERGACSDEWYQKEIGGFSFNCEVPMYRSQSFQDPTLSKQSFKAVVNARFIRSKNMVKQAAKFFDILKPHSKLADPVLYESAKKHLSNAKLSLKQEEKDAAAAEERPATNAEVFENGIMEDLFDLFFLGQVWRVAESICMAGGPIEICNAMDMVDIDIKSREKSIRETGRFYRIPIRSAVKLQLGSLVIIAEALKNRV
;
A
#
# COMPACT_ATOMS: atom_id res chain seq x y z
N GLU A 1 -7.07 -3.06 -6.27
CA GLU A 1 -7.01 -4.48 -6.61
C GLU A 1 -8.39 -5.11 -6.66
N TRP A 2 -8.68 -5.90 -7.71
CA TRP A 2 -9.88 -6.72 -7.79
C TRP A 2 -9.71 -8.00 -6.96
N THR A 3 -10.80 -8.57 -6.45
CA THR A 3 -10.74 -9.72 -5.52
C THR A 3 -11.56 -10.89 -6.05
N PHE A 4 -10.87 -11.92 -6.55
CA PHE A 4 -11.48 -13.05 -7.24
C PHE A 4 -11.76 -14.21 -6.29
N PRO A 5 -12.76 -15.07 -6.59
CA PRO A 5 -13.07 -16.20 -5.73
C PRO A 5 -11.89 -17.16 -5.60
N ILE A 6 -11.64 -17.65 -4.39
CA ILE A 6 -10.56 -18.58 -4.10
C ILE A 6 -10.93 -19.47 -2.94
N LYS A 7 -10.55 -20.75 -3.05
CA LYS A 7 -10.52 -21.71 -1.95
C LYS A 7 -9.10 -22.23 -1.83
N TYR A 8 -8.47 -21.99 -0.69
CA TYR A 8 -7.10 -22.40 -0.43
C TYR A 8 -6.94 -22.78 1.04
N LEU A 9 -6.53 -24.02 1.31
CA LEU A 9 -6.49 -24.59 2.66
C LEU A 9 -7.86 -24.45 3.35
N ASP A 10 -7.88 -23.84 4.53
CA ASP A 10 -9.05 -23.48 5.34
C ASP A 10 -9.62 -22.09 5.01
N TYR A 11 -9.01 -21.33 4.10
CA TYR A 11 -9.50 -20.02 3.66
C TYR A 11 -10.43 -20.13 2.45
N GLN A 12 -11.55 -19.40 2.51
CA GLN A 12 -12.49 -19.31 1.40
C GLN A 12 -12.99 -17.88 1.21
N TRP A 13 -12.86 -17.39 -0.01
CA TRP A 13 -13.49 -16.16 -0.48
C TRP A 13 -14.41 -16.50 -1.66
N SER A 14 -15.71 -16.33 -1.47
CA SER A 14 -16.72 -16.73 -2.47
C SER A 14 -17.49 -15.57 -3.09
N LYS A 15 -17.48 -14.39 -2.47
CA LYS A 15 -18.27 -13.23 -2.91
C LYS A 15 -17.36 -12.14 -3.46
N SER A 16 -17.27 -12.08 -4.79
CA SER A 16 -16.62 -10.96 -5.49
C SER A 16 -17.57 -9.78 -5.66
N ARG A 17 -17.01 -8.57 -5.69
CA ARG A 17 -17.77 -7.34 -5.93
C ARG A 17 -18.26 -7.26 -7.38
N PRO A 18 -19.31 -6.49 -7.70
CA PRO A 18 -19.82 -6.34 -9.06
C PRO A 18 -18.75 -5.96 -10.08
N GLU A 19 -17.80 -5.12 -9.71
CA GLU A 19 -16.69 -4.69 -10.58
C GLU A 19 -15.75 -5.86 -10.91
N THR A 20 -15.45 -6.72 -9.93
CA THR A 20 -14.66 -7.93 -10.16
C THR A 20 -15.42 -8.93 -11.04
N LEU A 21 -16.73 -9.06 -10.87
CA LEU A 21 -17.55 -9.91 -11.74
C LEU A 21 -17.59 -9.37 -13.17
N ALA A 22 -17.65 -8.05 -13.35
CA ALA A 22 -17.64 -7.42 -14.67
C ALA A 22 -16.31 -7.67 -15.40
N ILE A 23 -15.17 -7.44 -14.73
CA ILE A 23 -13.86 -7.68 -15.36
C ILE A 23 -13.61 -9.17 -15.62
N THR A 24 -14.09 -10.06 -14.75
CA THR A 24 -14.02 -11.52 -14.95
C THR A 24 -14.62 -11.89 -16.30
N LYS A 25 -15.85 -11.42 -16.59
CA LYS A 25 -16.52 -11.71 -17.86
C LYS A 25 -15.76 -11.19 -19.07
N VAL A 26 -15.12 -10.03 -18.95
CA VAL A 26 -14.29 -9.47 -20.03
C VAL A 26 -13.05 -10.33 -20.26
N LEU A 27 -12.32 -10.69 -19.20
CA LEU A 27 -11.12 -11.52 -19.31
C LEU A 27 -11.42 -12.93 -19.82
N GLU A 28 -12.51 -13.55 -19.37
CA GLU A 28 -12.94 -14.88 -19.85
C GLU A 28 -13.31 -14.87 -21.34
N LYS A 29 -13.95 -13.78 -21.80
CA LYS A 29 -14.38 -13.63 -23.19
C LYS A 29 -13.20 -13.30 -24.12
N GLU A 30 -12.39 -12.32 -23.76
CA GLU A 30 -11.33 -11.80 -24.64
C GLU A 30 -10.04 -12.61 -24.55
N ARG A 31 -9.81 -13.32 -23.43
CA ARG A 31 -8.63 -14.14 -23.15
C ARG A 31 -7.31 -13.48 -23.60
N PRO A 32 -6.98 -12.29 -23.09
CA PRO A 32 -5.81 -11.55 -23.55
C PRO A 32 -4.53 -12.33 -23.25
N GLU A 33 -3.52 -12.19 -24.12
CA GLU A 33 -2.18 -12.76 -23.89
C GLU A 33 -1.33 -11.94 -22.91
N LEU A 34 -1.71 -10.67 -22.72
CA LEU A 34 -1.04 -9.71 -21.84
C LEU A 34 -2.05 -9.00 -20.94
N LEU A 35 -1.86 -9.10 -19.63
CA LEU A 35 -2.58 -8.30 -18.62
C LEU A 35 -1.63 -7.28 -17.98
N PHE A 36 -1.97 -6.00 -18.08
CA PHE A 36 -1.20 -4.90 -17.51
C PHE A 36 -1.95 -4.19 -16.38
N GLY A 37 -1.44 -4.30 -15.16
CA GLY A 37 -1.92 -3.55 -14.00
C GLY A 37 -1.29 -2.16 -13.90
N MET A 38 -2.07 -1.13 -14.22
CA MET A 38 -1.67 0.27 -14.06
C MET A 38 -1.83 0.72 -12.60
N HIS A 39 -0.73 0.77 -11.85
CA HIS A 39 -0.76 1.07 -10.41
C HIS A 39 0.13 2.26 -10.03
N HIS A 40 0.12 2.64 -8.76
CA HIS A 40 1.05 3.63 -8.22
C HIS A 40 1.58 3.19 -6.86
N CYS A 41 2.86 3.45 -6.59
CA CYS A 41 3.49 3.17 -5.30
C CYS A 41 3.44 4.36 -4.32
N GLY A 42 2.71 5.43 -4.67
CA GLY A 42 2.49 6.60 -3.83
C GLY A 42 3.77 7.42 -3.65
N PHE A 43 4.57 7.06 -2.65
CA PHE A 43 5.75 7.80 -2.21
C PHE A 43 7.08 7.04 -2.40
N HIS A 44 7.03 5.82 -2.95
CA HIS A 44 8.21 4.96 -3.12
C HIS A 44 8.82 5.11 -4.52
N ASP A 45 10.00 4.51 -4.72
CA ASP A 45 10.62 4.41 -6.04
C ASP A 45 9.78 3.52 -6.97
N ALA A 46 9.95 3.67 -8.29
CA ALA A 46 9.19 2.86 -9.23
C ALA A 46 9.65 1.39 -9.21
N TYR A 47 8.75 0.46 -9.48
CA TYR A 47 9.14 -0.94 -9.63
C TYR A 47 8.13 -1.72 -10.46
N TYR A 48 8.52 -2.94 -10.81
CA TYR A 48 7.71 -3.86 -11.59
C TYR A 48 7.47 -5.15 -10.84
N TYR A 49 6.25 -5.66 -10.94
CA TYR A 49 5.96 -7.05 -10.66
C TYR A 49 5.68 -7.76 -11.98
N LEU A 50 6.33 -8.89 -12.24
CA LEU A 50 6.19 -9.69 -13.45
C LEU A 50 5.72 -11.11 -13.10
N SER A 51 4.84 -11.69 -13.91
CA SER A 51 4.37 -13.06 -13.72
C SER A 51 5.49 -14.09 -13.87
N GLU A 52 6.47 -13.80 -14.73
CA GLU A 52 7.67 -14.59 -14.94
C GLU A 52 8.86 -13.69 -15.32
N ASP A 53 10.07 -14.24 -15.24
CA ASP A 53 11.29 -13.51 -15.57
C ASP A 53 11.33 -13.17 -17.07
N LEU A 54 11.67 -11.92 -17.38
CA LEU A 54 11.77 -11.41 -18.75
C LEU A 54 13.04 -10.54 -18.90
N PRO A 55 14.26 -11.11 -18.84
CA PRO A 55 15.49 -10.30 -18.80
C PRO A 55 15.70 -9.38 -20.01
N VAL A 56 15.15 -9.76 -21.17
CA VAL A 56 15.28 -9.00 -22.43
C VAL A 56 14.69 -7.58 -22.33
N VAL A 57 13.71 -7.32 -21.44
CA VAL A 57 13.11 -5.98 -21.31
C VAL A 57 13.83 -5.07 -20.32
N TYR A 58 14.67 -5.59 -19.42
CA TYR A 58 15.26 -4.81 -18.34
C TYR A 58 16.10 -3.61 -18.84
N PRO A 59 16.95 -3.73 -19.88
CA PRO A 59 17.73 -2.60 -20.37
C PRO A 59 16.86 -1.43 -20.85
N GLU A 60 15.83 -1.70 -21.65
CA GLU A 60 14.95 -0.66 -22.20
C GLU A 60 14.04 -0.05 -21.13
N LEU A 61 13.54 -0.85 -20.18
CA LEU A 61 12.76 -0.33 -19.05
C LEU A 61 13.61 0.57 -18.13
N ARG A 62 14.86 0.18 -17.84
CA ARG A 62 15.80 1.01 -17.06
C ARG A 62 16.11 2.32 -17.80
N LYS A 63 16.32 2.25 -19.11
CA LYS A 63 16.55 3.42 -19.95
C LYS A 63 15.36 4.38 -19.94
N LEU A 64 14.14 3.87 -20.16
CA LEU A 64 12.91 4.66 -20.08
C LEU A 64 12.75 5.34 -18.72
N SER A 65 12.96 4.58 -17.63
CA SER A 65 12.90 5.10 -16.26
C SER A 65 13.88 6.26 -16.05
N LYS A 66 15.13 6.10 -16.51
CA LYS A 66 16.18 7.12 -16.42
C LYS A 66 15.86 8.37 -17.24
N GLU A 67 15.37 8.22 -18.47
CA GLU A 67 14.97 9.34 -19.33
C GLU A 67 13.84 10.17 -18.70
N LEU A 68 12.91 9.49 -18.01
CA LEU A 68 11.79 10.12 -17.29
C LEU A 68 12.18 10.65 -15.89
N ARG A 69 13.42 10.42 -15.45
CA ARG A 69 13.93 10.77 -14.11
C ARG A 69 13.09 10.16 -12.99
N ILE A 70 12.59 8.96 -13.22
CA ILE A 70 11.90 8.15 -12.22
C ILE A 70 12.86 6.99 -11.92
N PRO A 71 13.52 6.95 -10.76
CA PRO A 71 14.42 5.83 -10.46
C PRO A 71 13.62 4.58 -10.09
N LEU A 72 14.23 3.44 -10.36
CA LEU A 72 13.71 2.14 -9.95
C LEU A 72 14.18 1.81 -8.54
N SER A 73 13.33 1.12 -7.79
CA SER A 73 13.62 0.66 -6.43
C SER A 73 14.84 -0.26 -6.44
N ASP A 74 15.77 -0.01 -5.52
CA ASP A 74 16.88 -0.90 -5.16
C ASP A 74 16.58 -1.73 -3.91
N LYS A 75 15.43 -1.51 -3.28
CA LYS A 75 14.99 -2.20 -2.06
C LYS A 75 14.36 -3.56 -2.37
N SER A 76 14.15 -4.35 -1.32
CA SER A 76 13.35 -5.58 -1.39
C SER A 76 11.89 -5.29 -1.78
N PRO A 77 11.15 -6.30 -2.29
CA PRO A 77 9.71 -6.22 -2.55
C PRO A 77 8.89 -5.64 -1.39
N ASP A 78 7.68 -5.16 -1.69
CA ASP A 78 6.74 -4.59 -0.70
C ASP A 78 6.21 -5.62 0.33
N VAL A 79 6.48 -6.91 0.11
CA VAL A 79 6.15 -8.01 1.02
C VAL A 79 7.40 -8.79 1.45
N PRO A 80 7.45 -9.30 2.70
CA PRO A 80 8.65 -9.93 3.27
C PRO A 80 9.04 -11.27 2.61
N PHE A 81 8.14 -11.85 1.83
CA PHE A 81 8.35 -13.11 1.09
C PHE A 81 8.46 -12.90 -0.42
N GLY A 82 8.46 -11.65 -0.89
CA GLY A 82 8.57 -11.35 -2.31
C GLY A 82 9.92 -11.81 -2.85
N GLN A 83 9.91 -12.25 -4.11
CA GLN A 83 11.11 -12.69 -4.81
C GLN A 83 11.56 -11.61 -5.81
N ALA A 84 12.83 -11.25 -5.80
CA ALA A 84 13.42 -10.38 -6.81
C ALA A 84 13.96 -11.19 -7.99
N PHE A 85 13.73 -10.72 -9.21
CA PHE A 85 14.49 -11.12 -10.39
C PHE A 85 15.74 -10.26 -10.51
N GLU A 86 15.57 -8.94 -10.40
CA GLU A 86 16.63 -7.94 -10.33
C GLU A 86 16.17 -6.72 -9.49
N PRO A 87 17.07 -5.82 -9.05
CA PRO A 87 16.66 -4.56 -8.45
C PRO A 87 15.67 -3.79 -9.36
N GLY A 88 14.47 -3.54 -8.84
CA GLY A 88 13.36 -2.88 -9.52
C GLY A 88 12.40 -3.83 -10.26
N PHE A 89 12.71 -5.13 -10.32
CA PHE A 89 11.94 -6.15 -11.04
C PHE A 89 11.71 -7.36 -10.14
N TYR A 90 10.46 -7.57 -9.75
CA TYR A 90 10.07 -8.57 -8.76
C TYR A 90 9.07 -9.56 -9.35
N LYS A 91 9.00 -10.76 -8.78
CA LYS A 91 8.03 -11.77 -9.15
C LYS A 91 6.68 -11.45 -8.53
N MET A 92 5.63 -11.55 -9.33
CA MET A 92 4.24 -11.51 -8.83
C MET A 92 4.01 -12.54 -7.74
N TYR A 93 3.18 -12.19 -6.77
CA TYR A 93 2.74 -13.07 -5.70
C TYR A 93 1.22 -13.06 -5.59
N GLY A 94 0.67 -14.17 -5.12
CA GLY A 94 -0.77 -14.35 -4.93
C GLY A 94 -1.19 -14.33 -3.46
N LEU A 95 -2.49 -14.51 -3.24
CA LEU A 95 -3.04 -14.73 -1.91
C LEU A 95 -2.50 -16.03 -1.30
N ARG A 96 -2.22 -17.05 -2.10
CA ARG A 96 -1.62 -18.31 -1.62
C ARG A 96 -0.27 -18.07 -0.94
N ASP A 97 0.63 -17.32 -1.58
CA ASP A 97 1.95 -17.00 -1.03
C ASP A 97 1.82 -16.21 0.28
N TYR A 98 0.88 -15.25 0.31
CA TYR A 98 0.55 -14.48 1.51
C TYR A 98 0.07 -15.39 2.65
N ILE A 99 -0.86 -16.31 2.38
CA ILE A 99 -1.37 -17.26 3.39
C ILE A 99 -0.25 -18.18 3.87
N ASP A 100 0.54 -18.75 2.98
CA ASP A 100 1.61 -19.69 3.31
C ASP A 100 2.71 -19.05 4.16
N HIS A 101 3.04 -17.79 3.88
CA HIS A 101 4.00 -17.04 4.69
C HIS A 101 3.44 -16.76 6.09
N TYR A 102 2.30 -16.07 6.19
CA TYR A 102 1.78 -15.61 7.47
C TYR A 102 1.27 -16.74 8.36
N ARG A 103 0.84 -17.87 7.80
CA ARG A 103 0.52 -19.08 8.60
C ARG A 103 1.72 -19.60 9.37
N LYS A 104 2.95 -19.36 8.88
CA LYS A 104 4.20 -19.80 9.52
C LYS A 104 4.81 -18.71 10.41
N SER A 105 4.81 -17.46 9.96
CA SER A 105 5.48 -16.35 10.64
C SER A 105 4.59 -15.63 11.66
N THR A 106 3.44 -15.14 11.22
CA THR A 106 2.53 -14.28 12.02
C THR A 106 1.06 -14.62 11.74
N PRO A 107 0.53 -15.74 12.29
CA PRO A 107 -0.82 -16.23 11.96
C PRO A 107 -1.94 -15.23 12.30
N ASP A 108 -1.72 -14.37 13.29
CA ASP A 108 -2.64 -13.30 13.68
C ASP A 108 -3.02 -12.40 12.50
N TYR A 109 -2.14 -12.20 11.51
CA TYR A 109 -2.43 -11.36 10.33
C TYR A 109 -3.49 -11.98 9.41
N LEU A 110 -3.71 -13.29 9.50
CA LEU A 110 -4.75 -13.96 8.74
C LEU A 110 -6.15 -13.74 9.34
N THR A 111 -6.25 -13.27 10.58
CA THR A 111 -7.54 -13.07 11.27
C THR A 111 -8.35 -11.89 10.71
N THR A 112 -7.71 -10.93 10.04
CA THR A 112 -8.35 -9.79 9.37
C THR A 112 -8.35 -9.92 7.85
N LEU A 113 -8.00 -11.11 7.33
CA LEU A 113 -7.92 -11.35 5.90
C LEU A 113 -9.32 -11.42 5.26
N GLU A 114 -9.71 -10.36 4.60
CA GLU A 114 -10.99 -10.26 3.88
C GLU A 114 -10.74 -9.84 2.43
N ARG A 115 -10.14 -10.74 1.64
CA ARG A 115 -9.95 -10.56 0.21
C ARG A 115 -9.80 -11.90 -0.50
N GLY A 116 -10.17 -11.91 -1.77
CA GLY A 116 -9.91 -13.02 -2.67
C GLY A 116 -8.52 -12.99 -3.29
N ALA A 117 -8.32 -13.84 -4.30
CA ALA A 117 -7.15 -13.82 -5.16
C ALA A 117 -7.02 -12.45 -5.85
N CYS A 118 -5.79 -11.99 -6.08
CA CYS A 118 -5.53 -10.79 -6.87
C CYS A 118 -5.77 -11.06 -8.37
N SER A 119 -5.75 -9.99 -9.17
CA SER A 119 -5.99 -10.09 -10.62
C SER A 119 -4.96 -10.98 -11.31
N ASP A 120 -3.70 -10.88 -10.91
CA ASP A 120 -2.60 -11.68 -11.46
C ASP A 120 -2.79 -13.17 -11.16
N GLU A 121 -2.97 -13.54 -9.89
CA GLU A 121 -3.16 -14.94 -9.47
C GLU A 121 -4.36 -15.59 -10.18
N TRP A 122 -5.47 -14.87 -10.32
CA TRP A 122 -6.63 -15.38 -11.03
C TRP A 122 -6.37 -15.48 -12.53
N TYR A 123 -5.79 -14.46 -13.15
CA TYR A 123 -5.49 -14.42 -14.59
C TYR A 123 -4.52 -15.52 -15.00
N GLN A 124 -3.43 -15.71 -14.25
CA GLN A 124 -2.46 -16.77 -14.46
C GLN A 124 -3.11 -18.15 -14.39
N LYS A 125 -4.06 -18.34 -13.48
CA LYS A 125 -4.75 -19.63 -13.29
C LYS A 125 -5.80 -19.93 -14.37
N GLU A 126 -6.64 -18.97 -14.74
CA GLU A 126 -7.84 -19.22 -15.56
C GLU A 126 -7.66 -18.88 -17.05
N ILE A 127 -6.83 -17.88 -17.35
CA ILE A 127 -6.60 -17.42 -18.73
C ILE A 127 -5.28 -17.97 -19.26
N GLY A 128 -4.20 -17.77 -18.50
CA GLY A 128 -2.83 -18.05 -18.94
C GLY A 128 -2.34 -16.96 -19.91
N GLY A 129 -1.14 -16.46 -19.68
CA GLY A 129 -0.54 -15.36 -20.44
C GLY A 129 0.55 -14.67 -19.62
N PHE A 130 1.12 -13.58 -20.14
CA PHE A 130 2.04 -12.76 -19.37
C PHE A 130 1.25 -11.67 -18.63
N SER A 131 1.64 -11.35 -17.40
CA SER A 131 1.08 -10.23 -16.66
C SER A 131 2.14 -9.45 -15.92
N PHE A 132 1.92 -8.15 -15.81
CA PHE A 132 2.80 -7.29 -15.02
C PHE A 132 2.08 -6.09 -14.43
N ASN A 133 2.63 -5.58 -13.33
CA ASN A 133 2.27 -4.28 -12.78
C ASN A 133 3.45 -3.32 -12.97
N CYS A 134 3.13 -2.07 -13.28
CA CYS A 134 4.09 -0.96 -13.26
C CYS A 134 3.67 0.02 -12.17
N GLU A 135 4.41 -0.02 -11.07
CA GLU A 135 4.17 0.76 -9.87
C GLU A 135 4.95 2.06 -9.98
N VAL A 136 4.26 3.18 -10.18
CA VAL A 136 4.89 4.49 -10.40
C VAL A 136 4.71 5.44 -9.21
N PRO A 137 5.73 6.24 -8.85
CA PRO A 137 5.60 7.24 -7.79
C PRO A 137 4.64 8.35 -8.18
N MET A 138 3.87 8.83 -7.21
CA MET A 138 3.13 10.09 -7.31
C MET A 138 3.92 11.25 -6.72
N TYR A 139 4.58 11.01 -5.59
CA TYR A 139 5.38 11.99 -4.85
C TYR A 139 6.71 11.38 -4.47
N ARG A 140 7.71 12.24 -4.29
CA ARG A 140 9.06 11.84 -3.90
C ARG A 140 9.70 12.84 -2.97
N SER A 141 10.63 12.38 -2.16
CA SER A 141 11.52 13.21 -1.35
C SER A 141 12.96 12.75 -1.55
N GLN A 142 13.92 13.68 -1.49
CA GLN A 142 15.34 13.32 -1.49
C GLN A 142 15.74 12.60 -0.20
N SER A 143 14.97 12.78 0.88
CA SER A 143 15.24 12.19 2.17
C SER A 143 15.09 10.66 2.19
N PHE A 144 14.37 10.05 1.24
CA PHE A 144 14.14 8.60 1.19
C PHE A 144 15.41 7.75 1.09
N GLN A 145 16.47 8.32 0.52
CA GLN A 145 17.71 7.62 0.20
C GLN A 145 18.92 8.36 0.79
N ASP A 146 18.72 9.27 1.75
CA ASP A 146 19.84 9.96 2.40
C ASP A 146 20.53 9.01 3.41
N PRO A 147 21.72 8.46 3.07
CA PRO A 147 22.40 7.48 3.91
C PRO A 147 23.22 8.16 5.01
N THR A 148 23.22 9.49 5.07
CA THR A 148 24.02 10.24 6.04
C THR A 148 23.56 9.91 7.45
N LEU A 149 24.53 9.66 8.34
CA LEU A 149 24.23 9.37 9.74
C LEU A 149 23.63 10.60 10.44
N SER A 150 22.52 10.37 11.13
CA SER A 150 21.85 11.31 12.00
C SER A 150 22.48 11.32 13.39
N LYS A 151 22.17 12.36 14.17
CA LYS A 151 22.51 12.42 15.61
C LYS A 151 21.60 11.55 16.47
N GLN A 152 20.53 11.00 15.89
CA GLN A 152 19.56 10.16 16.58
C GLN A 152 20.00 8.69 16.58
N SER A 153 19.70 7.98 17.67
CA SER A 153 19.82 6.52 17.73
C SER A 153 18.67 5.87 16.94
N PHE A 154 18.99 4.85 16.14
CA PHE A 154 18.01 4.03 15.42
C PHE A 154 17.00 3.40 16.38
N LYS A 155 17.48 2.83 17.50
CA LYS A 155 16.62 2.30 18.56
C LYS A 155 15.68 3.36 19.13
N ALA A 156 16.16 4.58 19.35
CA ALA A 156 15.32 5.68 19.84
C ALA A 156 14.25 6.09 18.81
N VAL A 157 14.61 6.14 17.53
CA VAL A 157 13.71 6.47 16.41
C VAL A 157 12.58 5.46 16.26
N VAL A 158 12.92 4.15 16.25
CA VAL A 158 11.93 3.07 16.16
C VAL A 158 11.03 3.02 17.40
N ASN A 159 11.58 3.23 18.61
CA ASN A 159 10.77 3.32 19.83
C ASN A 159 9.81 4.51 19.80
N ALA A 160 10.26 5.67 19.31
CA ALA A 160 9.41 6.85 19.18
C ALA A 160 8.26 6.60 18.20
N ARG A 161 8.53 5.92 17.07
CA ARG A 161 7.49 5.44 16.15
C ARG A 161 6.46 4.57 16.85
N PHE A 162 6.89 3.49 17.51
CA PHE A 162 5.98 2.59 18.21
C PHE A 162 5.09 3.32 19.23
N ILE A 163 5.66 4.23 20.02
CA ILE A 163 4.90 5.03 20.99
C ILE A 163 3.86 5.91 20.27
N ARG A 164 4.21 6.54 19.13
CA ARG A 164 3.27 7.32 18.32
C ARG A 164 2.14 6.44 17.77
N SER A 165 2.46 5.32 17.11
CA SER A 165 1.47 4.37 16.58
C SER A 165 0.52 3.89 17.67
N LYS A 166 1.04 3.56 18.86
CA LYS A 166 0.24 3.12 20.02
C LYS A 166 -0.73 4.20 20.48
N ASN A 167 -0.29 5.45 20.52
CA ASN A 167 -1.15 6.59 20.88
C ASN A 167 -2.21 6.84 19.81
N MET A 168 -1.85 6.76 18.53
CA MET A 168 -2.78 6.92 17.41
C MET A 168 -3.88 5.87 17.46
N VAL A 169 -3.53 4.59 17.57
CA VAL A 169 -4.51 3.49 17.69
C VAL A 169 -5.42 3.66 18.91
N LYS A 170 -4.87 4.11 20.05
CA LYS A 170 -5.66 4.40 21.25
C LYS A 170 -6.65 5.55 21.03
N GLN A 171 -6.22 6.63 20.37
CA GLN A 171 -7.09 7.77 20.07
C GLN A 171 -8.18 7.39 19.06
N ALA A 172 -7.80 6.69 17.99
CA ALA A 172 -8.74 6.21 16.98
C ALA A 172 -9.77 5.24 17.60
N ALA A 173 -9.36 4.33 18.48
CA ALA A 173 -10.29 3.45 19.18
C ALA A 173 -11.36 4.23 19.97
N LYS A 174 -10.94 5.27 20.72
CA LYS A 174 -11.88 6.16 21.42
C LYS A 174 -12.82 6.87 20.47
N PHE A 175 -12.33 7.31 19.32
CA PHE A 175 -13.17 7.94 18.31
C PHE A 175 -14.21 6.96 17.76
N PHE A 176 -13.81 5.72 17.47
CA PHE A 176 -14.75 4.67 17.06
C PHE A 176 -15.79 4.34 18.12
N ASP A 177 -15.44 4.40 19.40
CA ASP A 177 -16.41 4.23 20.49
C ASP A 177 -17.48 5.34 20.48
N ILE A 178 -17.09 6.58 20.15
CA ILE A 178 -18.00 7.72 19.97
C ILE A 178 -18.89 7.55 18.72
N LEU A 179 -18.33 7.07 17.60
CA LEU A 179 -19.07 6.88 16.35
C LEU A 179 -20.05 5.69 16.41
N LYS A 180 -19.71 4.63 17.14
CA LYS A 180 -20.40 3.34 17.12
C LYS A 180 -21.92 3.42 17.37
N PRO A 181 -22.43 4.19 18.35
CA PRO A 181 -23.87 4.39 18.54
C PRO A 181 -24.58 4.98 17.32
N HIS A 182 -23.86 5.70 16.46
CA HIS A 182 -24.36 6.40 15.28
C HIS A 182 -23.99 5.72 13.96
N SER A 183 -23.43 4.51 14.01
CA SER A 183 -22.97 3.76 12.82
C SER A 183 -24.05 3.54 11.76
N LYS A 184 -25.34 3.53 12.14
CA LYS A 184 -26.46 3.43 11.18
C LYS A 184 -26.65 4.68 10.31
N LEU A 185 -26.15 5.83 10.76
CA LEU A 185 -26.17 7.09 10.00
C LEU A 185 -24.92 7.25 9.13
N ALA A 186 -23.88 6.48 9.39
CA ALA A 186 -22.65 6.54 8.62
C ALA A 186 -22.83 5.89 7.24
N ASP A 187 -22.06 6.35 6.27
CA ASP A 187 -21.86 5.58 5.04
C ASP A 187 -21.24 4.21 5.40
N PRO A 188 -21.89 3.10 5.01
CA PRO A 188 -21.46 1.77 5.45
C PRO A 188 -20.11 1.37 4.87
N VAL A 189 -19.75 1.83 3.67
CA VAL A 189 -18.47 1.53 3.03
C VAL A 189 -17.35 2.26 3.75
N LEU A 190 -17.55 3.55 4.06
CA LEU A 190 -16.58 4.34 4.81
C LEU A 190 -16.38 3.79 6.23
N TYR A 191 -17.48 3.46 6.93
CA TYR A 191 -17.43 2.94 8.28
C TYR A 191 -16.67 1.62 8.38
N GLU A 192 -17.00 0.65 7.52
CA GLU A 192 -16.32 -0.65 7.53
C GLU A 192 -14.86 -0.53 7.05
N SER A 193 -14.56 0.34 6.09
CA SER A 193 -13.18 0.60 5.67
C SER A 193 -12.33 1.14 6.83
N ALA A 194 -12.82 2.15 7.54
CA ALA A 194 -12.09 2.77 8.64
C ALA A 194 -11.96 1.81 9.84
N LYS A 195 -13.00 1.01 10.12
CA LYS A 195 -12.98 -0.02 11.18
C LYS A 195 -11.99 -1.14 10.88
N LYS A 196 -11.88 -1.55 9.62
CA LYS A 196 -10.87 -2.50 9.16
C LYS A 196 -9.47 -1.94 9.30
N HIS A 197 -9.27 -0.66 8.95
CA HIS A 197 -7.99 0.02 9.18
C HIS A 197 -7.60 -0.03 10.65
N LEU A 198 -8.50 0.34 11.57
CA LEU A 198 -8.23 0.26 13.02
C LEU A 198 -7.85 -1.17 13.46
N SER A 199 -8.54 -2.18 12.92
CA SER A 199 -8.28 -3.58 13.25
C SER A 199 -6.89 -4.02 12.78
N ASN A 200 -6.50 -3.64 11.56
CA ASN A 200 -5.16 -3.89 11.04
C ASN A 200 -4.09 -3.14 11.82
N ALA A 201 -4.31 -1.86 12.16
CA ALA A 201 -3.37 -1.08 12.95
C ALA A 201 -3.13 -1.71 14.33
N LYS A 202 -4.18 -2.24 14.99
CA LYS A 202 -4.03 -3.00 16.25
C LYS A 202 -3.18 -4.27 16.09
N LEU A 203 -3.26 -4.95 14.96
CA LEU A 203 -2.41 -6.11 14.68
C LEU A 203 -0.97 -5.69 14.40
N SER A 204 -0.76 -4.67 13.58
CA SER A 204 0.56 -4.13 13.26
C SER A 204 1.31 -3.67 14.51
N LEU A 205 0.62 -3.10 15.51
CA LEU A 205 1.25 -2.71 16.78
C LEU A 205 1.97 -3.85 17.48
N LYS A 206 1.47 -5.10 17.39
CA LYS A 206 2.17 -6.25 18.00
C LYS A 206 3.51 -6.52 17.31
N GLN A 207 3.59 -6.29 16.01
CA GLN A 207 4.83 -6.44 15.25
C GLN A 207 5.76 -5.26 15.51
N GLU A 208 5.25 -4.03 15.49
CA GLU A 208 6.03 -2.83 15.81
C GLU A 208 6.63 -2.89 17.22
N GLU A 209 5.93 -3.48 18.19
CA GLU A 209 6.47 -3.71 19.55
C GLU A 209 7.68 -4.65 19.52
N LYS A 210 7.61 -5.74 18.76
CA LYS A 210 8.73 -6.67 18.58
C LYS A 210 9.90 -6.00 17.86
N ASP A 211 9.61 -5.24 16.82
CA ASP A 211 10.62 -4.52 16.03
C ASP A 211 11.34 -3.48 16.91
N ALA A 212 10.59 -2.74 17.74
CA ALA A 212 11.13 -1.78 18.69
C ALA A 212 12.00 -2.46 19.78
N ALA A 213 11.59 -3.64 20.27
CA ALA A 213 12.36 -4.42 21.22
C ALA A 213 13.66 -4.99 20.61
N ALA A 214 13.61 -5.40 19.35
CA ALA A 214 14.74 -5.94 18.60
C ALA A 214 15.67 -4.87 18.00
N ALA A 215 15.26 -3.59 18.01
CA ALA A 215 16.01 -2.52 17.38
C ALA A 215 17.42 -2.33 18.00
N GLU A 216 18.41 -2.26 17.12
CA GLU A 216 19.82 -2.13 17.47
C GLU A 216 20.18 -0.72 17.95
N GLU A 217 21.06 -0.66 18.95
CA GLU A 217 21.62 0.61 19.43
C GLU A 217 22.75 1.06 18.49
N ARG A 218 22.39 1.80 17.44
CA ARG A 218 23.32 2.39 16.47
C ARG A 218 22.83 3.77 16.01
N PRO A 219 23.70 4.61 15.42
CA PRO A 219 23.24 5.80 14.71
C PRO A 219 22.22 5.44 13.62
N ALA A 220 21.13 6.20 13.54
CA ALA A 220 20.17 6.13 12.44
C ALA A 220 20.70 6.89 11.23
N THR A 221 20.33 6.49 10.02
CA THR A 221 20.47 7.35 8.82
C THR A 221 19.35 8.39 8.78
N ASN A 222 19.54 9.47 8.02
CA ASN A 222 18.48 10.44 7.78
C ASN A 222 17.27 9.80 7.06
N ALA A 223 17.51 8.82 6.17
CA ALA A 223 16.44 8.03 5.57
C ALA A 223 15.62 7.25 6.60
N GLU A 224 16.26 6.61 7.57
CA GLU A 224 15.57 5.87 8.64
C GLU A 224 14.77 6.79 9.57
N VAL A 225 15.32 7.97 9.88
CA VAL A 225 14.60 9.01 10.65
C VAL A 225 13.36 9.47 9.88
N PHE A 226 13.49 9.68 8.58
CA PHE A 226 12.40 10.10 7.71
C PHE A 226 11.30 9.03 7.60
N GLU A 227 11.70 7.79 7.35
CA GLU A 227 10.83 6.63 7.19
C GLU A 227 10.06 6.31 8.48
N ASN A 228 10.72 6.33 9.65
CA ASN A 228 10.06 6.06 10.92
C ASN A 228 9.33 7.29 11.50
N GLY A 229 9.45 8.46 10.87
CA GLY A 229 8.86 9.72 11.32
C GLY A 229 7.82 10.25 10.35
N ILE A 230 8.28 11.02 9.37
CA ILE A 230 7.41 11.77 8.45
C ILE A 230 6.53 10.85 7.60
N MET A 231 7.03 9.68 7.19
CA MET A 231 6.22 8.73 6.45
C MET A 231 5.11 8.13 7.29
N GLU A 232 5.37 7.83 8.56
CA GLU A 232 4.35 7.36 9.49
C GLU A 232 3.28 8.42 9.73
N ASP A 233 3.68 9.69 9.93
CA ASP A 233 2.72 10.81 10.06
C ASP A 233 1.86 10.97 8.80
N LEU A 234 2.43 10.72 7.62
CA LEU A 234 1.70 10.75 6.35
C LEU A 234 0.71 9.58 6.22
N PHE A 235 1.07 8.37 6.65
CA PHE A 235 0.13 7.25 6.66
C PHE A 235 -0.99 7.45 7.70
N ASP A 236 -0.67 8.05 8.84
CA ASP A 236 -1.65 8.48 9.85
C ASP A 236 -2.70 9.43 9.25
N LEU A 237 -2.30 10.36 8.35
CA LEU A 237 -3.25 11.24 7.66
C LEU A 237 -4.29 10.48 6.85
N PHE A 238 -3.92 9.36 6.21
CA PHE A 238 -4.90 8.55 5.48
C PHE A 238 -5.94 7.94 6.40
N PHE A 239 -5.51 7.49 7.58
CA PHE A 239 -6.43 6.94 8.56
C PHE A 239 -7.32 8.02 9.17
N LEU A 240 -6.75 9.16 9.58
CA LEU A 240 -7.51 10.29 10.10
C LEU A 240 -8.52 10.80 9.08
N GLY A 241 -8.16 10.86 7.79
CA GLY A 241 -9.07 11.20 6.72
C GLY A 241 -10.24 10.22 6.58
N GLN A 242 -10.00 8.90 6.71
CA GLN A 242 -11.08 7.91 6.74
C GLN A 242 -12.03 8.13 7.92
N VAL A 243 -11.46 8.37 9.10
CA VAL A 243 -12.21 8.64 10.34
C VAL A 243 -13.06 9.91 10.21
N TRP A 244 -12.47 10.97 9.67
CA TRP A 244 -13.14 12.24 9.38
C TRP A 244 -14.31 12.04 8.40
N ARG A 245 -14.10 11.31 7.29
CA ARG A 245 -15.14 11.01 6.30
C ARG A 245 -16.32 10.22 6.87
N VAL A 246 -16.05 9.33 7.83
CA VAL A 246 -17.13 8.62 8.55
C VAL A 246 -17.94 9.59 9.40
N ALA A 247 -17.29 10.45 10.18
CA ALA A 247 -17.97 11.45 11.01
C ALA A 247 -18.77 12.45 10.16
N GLU A 248 -18.20 12.91 9.06
CA GLU A 248 -18.86 13.78 8.08
C GLU A 248 -20.14 13.12 7.53
N SER A 249 -20.09 11.84 7.16
CA SER A 249 -21.27 11.13 6.66
C SER A 249 -22.41 11.07 7.70
N ILE A 250 -22.08 10.92 8.98
CA ILE A 250 -23.05 10.96 10.08
C ILE A 250 -23.63 12.37 10.24
N CYS A 251 -22.80 13.41 10.20
CA CYS A 251 -23.24 14.80 10.29
C CYS A 251 -24.17 15.19 9.14
N MET A 252 -23.84 14.81 7.91
CA MET A 252 -24.69 15.03 6.73
C MET A 252 -26.05 14.33 6.84
N ALA A 253 -26.11 13.19 7.54
CA ALA A 253 -27.34 12.46 7.82
C ALA A 253 -28.14 13.00 9.01
N GLY A 254 -27.77 14.15 9.58
CA GLY A 254 -28.45 14.76 10.74
C GLY A 254 -28.07 14.13 12.08
N GLY A 255 -26.86 13.58 12.18
CA GLY A 255 -26.32 13.06 13.43
C GLY A 255 -26.06 14.13 14.50
N PRO A 256 -25.72 13.72 15.73
CA PRO A 256 -25.56 14.64 16.86
C PRO A 256 -24.39 15.61 16.68
N ILE A 257 -24.52 16.79 17.29
CA ILE A 257 -23.52 17.85 17.24
C ILE A 257 -22.16 17.41 17.82
N GLU A 258 -22.17 16.48 18.77
CA GLU A 258 -20.96 15.91 19.38
C GLU A 258 -20.08 15.18 18.35
N ILE A 259 -20.70 14.54 17.34
CA ILE A 259 -19.98 13.87 16.25
C ILE A 259 -19.34 14.91 15.34
N CYS A 260 -20.03 16.02 15.07
CA CYS A 260 -19.51 17.09 14.23
C CYS A 260 -18.39 17.86 14.94
N ASN A 261 -18.51 18.08 16.26
CA ASN A 261 -17.41 18.62 17.07
C ASN A 261 -16.20 17.67 17.07
N ALA A 262 -16.43 16.36 17.16
CA ALA A 262 -15.35 15.37 17.08
C ALA A 262 -14.68 15.36 15.69
N MET A 263 -15.46 15.51 14.62
CA MET A 263 -14.97 15.68 13.26
C MET A 263 -14.05 16.91 13.13
N ASP A 264 -14.46 18.05 13.69
CA ASP A 264 -13.65 19.28 13.70
C ASP A 264 -12.32 19.10 14.45
N MET A 265 -12.34 18.35 15.57
CA MET A 265 -11.11 18.02 16.31
C MET A 265 -10.15 17.16 15.47
N VAL A 266 -10.67 16.21 14.69
CA VAL A 266 -9.85 15.40 13.76
C VAL A 266 -9.30 16.27 12.63
N ASP A 267 -10.09 17.21 12.10
CA ASP A 267 -9.65 18.14 11.06
C ASP A 267 -8.49 19.05 11.54
N ILE A 268 -8.51 19.49 12.80
CA ILE A 268 -7.40 20.24 13.41
C ILE A 268 -6.12 19.39 13.45
N ASP A 269 -6.21 18.11 13.84
CA ASP A 269 -5.05 17.20 13.87
C ASP A 269 -4.50 16.94 12.45
N ILE A 270 -5.39 16.71 11.47
CA ILE A 270 -5.03 16.57 10.06
C ILE A 270 -4.25 17.80 9.58
N LYS A 271 -4.78 19.01 9.78
CA LYS A 271 -4.14 20.26 9.33
C LYS A 271 -2.80 20.49 10.01
N SER A 272 -2.68 20.16 11.30
CA SER A 272 -1.44 20.29 12.05
C SER A 272 -0.35 19.36 11.50
N ARG A 273 -0.69 18.09 11.28
CA ARG A 273 0.22 17.08 10.72
C ARG A 273 0.59 17.36 9.27
N GLU A 274 -0.38 17.73 8.43
CA GLU A 274 -0.16 18.13 7.04
C GLU A 274 0.87 19.26 6.94
N LYS A 275 0.75 20.27 7.81
CA LYS A 275 1.74 21.36 7.87
C LYS A 275 3.13 20.84 8.18
N SER A 276 3.27 20.01 9.22
CA SER A 276 4.56 19.40 9.61
C SER A 276 5.17 18.59 8.47
N ILE A 277 4.38 17.71 7.84
CA ILE A 277 4.79 16.85 6.72
C ILE A 277 5.22 17.70 5.52
N ARG A 278 4.52 18.79 5.21
CA ARG A 278 4.89 19.66 4.09
C ARG A 278 6.21 20.38 4.35
N GLU A 279 6.42 20.89 5.56
CA GLU A 279 7.61 21.65 5.93
C GLU A 279 8.86 20.76 6.03
N THR A 280 8.72 19.56 6.57
CA THR A 280 9.85 18.64 6.82
C THR A 280 10.04 17.62 5.71
N GLY A 281 8.95 17.17 5.09
CA GLY A 281 8.92 16.08 4.12
C GLY A 281 9.57 16.41 2.79
N ARG A 282 9.56 17.70 2.40
CA ARG A 282 10.12 18.23 1.14
C ARG A 282 9.69 17.41 -0.08
N PHE A 283 8.43 16.96 -0.07
CA PHE A 283 7.89 16.17 -1.16
C PHE A 283 7.75 17.02 -2.42
N TYR A 284 8.17 16.47 -3.56
CA TYR A 284 7.88 16.99 -4.88
C TYR A 284 7.02 15.98 -5.65
N ARG A 285 6.12 16.50 -6.48
CA ARG A 285 5.21 15.69 -7.29
C ARG A 285 5.91 15.21 -8.56
N ILE A 286 5.73 13.94 -8.89
CA ILE A 286 6.10 13.41 -10.22
C ILE A 286 5.09 13.93 -11.24
N PRO A 287 5.53 14.55 -12.36
CA PRO A 287 4.62 14.99 -13.40
C PRO A 287 3.77 13.83 -13.90
N ILE A 288 2.44 14.00 -13.93
CA ILE A 288 1.51 12.93 -14.37
C ILE A 288 1.87 12.43 -15.77
N ARG A 289 2.36 13.31 -16.65
CA ARG A 289 2.84 12.96 -17.98
C ARG A 289 4.03 11.99 -17.93
N SER A 290 4.94 12.15 -16.97
CA SER A 290 6.08 11.24 -16.81
C SER A 290 5.62 9.88 -16.27
N ALA A 291 4.73 9.87 -15.27
CA ALA A 291 4.15 8.63 -14.73
C ALA A 291 3.40 7.83 -15.81
N VAL A 292 2.55 8.50 -16.59
CA VAL A 292 1.81 7.88 -17.71
C VAL A 292 2.76 7.40 -18.82
N LYS A 293 3.80 8.17 -19.15
CA LYS A 293 4.81 7.74 -20.13
C LYS A 293 5.56 6.49 -19.69
N LEU A 294 5.89 6.37 -18.41
CA LEU A 294 6.55 5.19 -17.88
C LEU A 294 5.63 3.99 -18.05
N GLN A 295 4.38 4.07 -17.60
CA GLN A 295 3.41 2.98 -17.71
C GLN A 295 3.14 2.55 -19.17
N LEU A 296 2.83 3.50 -20.06
CA LEU A 296 2.55 3.18 -21.47
C LEU A 296 3.80 2.71 -22.22
N GLY A 297 4.96 3.31 -21.96
CA GLY A 297 6.22 2.88 -22.57
C GLY A 297 6.58 1.46 -22.14
N SER A 298 6.39 1.13 -20.86
CA SER A 298 6.62 -0.22 -20.34
C SER A 298 5.68 -1.26 -20.98
N LEU A 299 4.41 -0.91 -21.19
CA LEU A 299 3.47 -1.75 -21.93
C LEU A 299 3.96 -2.05 -23.34
N VAL A 300 4.39 -1.02 -24.10
CA VAL A 300 4.89 -1.19 -25.47
C VAL A 300 6.15 -2.06 -25.49
N ILE A 301 7.13 -1.77 -24.62
CA ILE A 301 8.39 -2.53 -24.53
C ILE A 301 8.12 -4.01 -24.24
N ILE A 302 7.25 -4.31 -23.28
CA ILE A 302 6.91 -5.69 -22.91
C ILE A 302 6.11 -6.37 -24.00
N ALA A 303 5.11 -5.70 -24.59
CA ALA A 303 4.32 -6.27 -25.68
C ALA A 303 5.17 -6.61 -26.91
N GLU A 304 6.13 -5.74 -27.28
CA GLU A 304 7.10 -5.99 -28.35
C GLU A 304 7.97 -7.22 -28.05
N ALA A 305 8.47 -7.34 -26.82
CA ALA A 305 9.28 -8.48 -26.40
C ALA A 305 8.50 -9.80 -26.42
N LEU A 306 7.23 -9.78 -25.99
CA LEU A 306 6.37 -10.96 -26.01
C LEU A 306 6.02 -11.39 -27.44
N LYS A 307 5.77 -10.44 -28.34
CA LYS A 307 5.55 -10.73 -29.76
C LYS A 307 6.73 -11.48 -30.41
N ASN A 308 7.96 -11.19 -29.97
CA ASN A 308 9.17 -11.83 -30.49
C ASN A 308 9.50 -13.18 -29.80
N ARG A 309 8.73 -13.61 -28.79
CA ARG A 309 8.87 -14.93 -28.16
C ARG A 309 8.13 -16.05 -28.91
N VAL A 310 7.15 -15.68 -29.74
CA VAL A 310 6.32 -16.56 -30.57
C VAL A 310 6.96 -16.72 -31.94
#